data_AF-A0A329S394-F1
#
_entry.id   AF-A0A329S394-F1
#
_cell.length_a   1.000
_cell.length_b   1.000
_cell.length_c   1.000
_cell.angle_alpha   90.00
_cell.angle_beta   90.00
_cell.angle_gamma   90.00
#
_symmetry.space_group_name_H-M   'P 1'
#
loop_
_entity.id
_entity.type
_entity.pdbx_description
1 polymer ?
#
loop_
_entity_poly.entity_id
_entity_poly.type
_entity_poly.pdbx_seq_one_letter_code
_entity_poly.pdbx_strand_id
1 'polypeptide(L)'
;MIDLPLKLGSLEKTRTFIVVSRLDVDGILDTDRLKAFRAVINLDGSSLTLENTGEACPRWTPRMEESNQANQNRVGRHGGGGGVARRSP
;
A
#
# COMPACT_ATOMS: atom_id res chain seq x y z
N MET A 1 -5.11 15.41 17.44
CA MET A 1 -5.10 16.18 16.18
C MET A 1 -3.84 17.01 16.15
N ILE A 2 -3.18 17.12 15.01
CA ILE A 2 -1.92 17.85 14.85
C ILE A 2 -1.92 18.56 13.49
N ASP A 3 -1.40 19.78 13.44
CA ASP A 3 -1.22 20.52 12.21
C ASP A 3 0.12 20.16 11.57
N LEU A 4 0.07 19.64 10.34
CA LEU A 4 1.26 19.31 9.55
C LEU A 4 1.19 19.96 8.17
N PRO A 5 2.33 20.36 7.59
CA PRO A 5 2.39 20.76 6.19
C PRO A 5 2.11 19.56 5.30
N LEU A 6 1.11 19.68 4.42
CA LEU A 6 0.83 18.72 3.36
C LEU A 6 1.31 19.28 2.03
N LYS A 7 2.26 18.60 1.40
CA LYS A 7 2.80 18.95 0.09
C LYS A 7 2.23 18.03 -0.99
N LEU A 8 1.62 18.61 -2.02
CA LEU A 8 1.17 17.94 -3.24
C LEU A 8 1.86 18.62 -4.42
N GLY A 9 2.75 17.90 -5.11
CA GLY A 9 3.59 18.49 -6.16
C GLY A 9 4.40 19.68 -5.63
N SER A 10 4.25 20.84 -6.26
CA SER A 10 4.87 22.11 -5.82
C SER A 10 4.03 22.91 -4.82
N LEU A 11 2.79 22.49 -4.49
CA LEU A 11 1.92 23.18 -3.55
C LEU A 11 2.03 22.60 -2.14
N GLU A 12 2.19 23.47 -1.14
CA GLU A 12 2.21 23.08 0.28
C GLU A 12 1.15 23.85 1.06
N LYS A 13 0.38 23.15 1.91
CA LYS A 13 -0.59 23.78 2.83
C LYS A 13 -0.61 23.06 4.16
N THR A 14 -0.61 23.83 5.25
CA THR A 14 -0.79 23.29 6.60
C THR A 14 -2.22 22.78 6.79
N ARG A 15 -2.35 21.54 7.27
CA ARG A 15 -3.64 20.89 7.54
C ARG A 15 -3.61 20.15 8.86
N THR A 16 -4.75 20.15 9.54
CA THR A 16 -4.95 19.33 10.73
C THR A 16 -5.18 17.88 10.33
N PHE A 17 -4.35 16.99 10.84
CA PHE A 17 -4.47 15.54 10.71
C PHE A 17 -4.90 14.90 12.02
N ILE A 18 -5.64 13.80 11.89
CA ILE A 18 -5.97 12.93 13.00
C ILE A 18 -4.98 11.77 12.93
N VAL A 19 -4.16 11.61 13.96
CA VAL A 19 -3.21 10.50 14.05
C VAL A 19 -3.95 9.29 14.59
N VAL A 20 -3.92 8.20 13.84
CA VAL A 20 -4.52 6.92 14.20
C VAL A 20 -3.43 5.84 14.17
N SER A 21 -3.49 4.87 15.09
CA SER A 21 -2.41 3.90 15.28
C SER A 21 -2.43 2.73 14.29
N ARG A 22 -3.55 2.48 13.60
CA ARG A 22 -3.74 1.30 12.74
C ARG A 22 -4.55 1.67 11.51
N LEU A 23 -3.87 2.18 10.50
CA LEU A 23 -4.44 2.41 9.18
C LEU A 23 -3.61 1.62 8.17
N ASP A 24 -4.29 0.92 7.26
CA ASP A 24 -3.63 0.14 6.20
C ASP A 24 -2.90 1.04 5.18
N VAL A 25 -3.22 2.33 5.21
CA VAL A 25 -2.62 3.39 4.40
C VAL A 25 -1.90 4.41 5.27
N ASP A 26 -0.92 5.11 4.69
CA ASP A 26 -0.13 6.13 5.41
C ASP A 26 -0.95 7.36 5.84
N GLY A 27 -2.11 7.58 5.21
CA GLY A 27 -3.05 8.63 5.60
C GLY A 27 -4.29 8.67 4.72
N ILE A 28 -5.38 9.21 5.26
CA ILE A 28 -6.61 9.49 4.51
C ILE A 28 -6.74 11.00 4.35
N LEU A 29 -6.97 11.43 3.10
CA LEU A 29 -7.22 12.82 2.77
C LEU A 29 -8.65 13.01 2.29
N ASP A 30 -9.35 13.95 2.91
CA ASP A 30 -10.73 14.28 2.57
C ASP A 30 -10.81 15.13 1.28
N THR A 31 -11.95 15.05 0.59
CA THR A 31 -12.20 15.76 -0.67
C THR A 31 -12.24 17.29 -0.50
N ASP A 32 -12.70 17.81 0.64
CA ASP A 32 -12.67 19.25 0.92
C ASP A 32 -11.23 19.77 1.02
N ARG A 33 -10.36 18.98 1.67
CA ARG A 33 -8.93 19.30 1.75
C ARG A 33 -8.30 19.33 0.35
N LEU A 34 -8.65 18.38 -0.51
CA LEU A 34 -8.24 18.35 -1.92
C LEU A 34 -8.77 19.54 -2.73
N LYS A 35 -10.02 19.96 -2.51
CA LYS A 35 -10.61 21.15 -3.15
C LYS A 35 -9.78 22.41 -2.86
N ALA A 36 -9.23 22.53 -1.67
CA ALA A 36 -8.38 23.66 -1.33
C ALA A 36 -6.99 23.64 -2.01
N PHE A 37 -6.56 22.52 -2.58
CA PHE A 37 -5.44 22.44 -3.52
C PHE A 37 -5.89 22.59 -4.99
N ARG A 38 -7.20 22.77 -5.21
CA ARG A 38 -7.83 22.71 -6.54
C ARG A 38 -7.40 21.45 -7.28
N ALA A 39 -7.43 20.33 -6.57
CA ALA A 39 -7.08 19.03 -7.11
C ALA A 39 -8.27 18.43 -7.86
N VAL A 40 -8.01 17.91 -9.06
CA VAL A 40 -8.93 17.16 -9.89
C VAL A 40 -8.45 15.70 -9.90
N ILE A 41 -9.31 14.80 -9.47
CA ILE A 41 -9.04 13.36 -9.47
C ILE A 41 -9.55 12.78 -10.78
N ASN A 42 -8.64 12.32 -11.63
CA ASN A 42 -8.99 11.57 -12.83
C ASN A 42 -8.96 10.07 -12.50
N LEU A 43 -10.15 9.47 -12.38
CA LEU A 43 -10.30 8.05 -12.04
C LEU A 43 -9.88 7.12 -13.19
N ASP A 44 -10.08 7.54 -14.44
CA ASP A 44 -9.73 6.76 -15.63
C ASP A 44 -8.20 6.60 -15.75
N GLY A 45 -7.47 7.70 -15.58
CA GLY A 45 -6.00 7.70 -15.57
C GLY A 45 -5.36 7.31 -14.24
N SER A 46 -6.17 7.17 -13.17
CA SER A 46 -5.72 7.07 -11.78
C SER A 46 -4.71 8.16 -11.41
N SER A 47 -4.98 9.40 -11.83
CA SER A 47 -4.08 10.54 -11.64
C SER A 47 -4.77 11.66 -10.87
N LEU A 48 -3.96 12.47 -10.20
CA LEU A 48 -4.42 13.66 -9.49
C LEU A 48 -3.73 14.88 -10.10
N THR A 49 -4.50 15.83 -10.62
CA THR A 49 -3.98 17.04 -11.25
C THR A 49 -4.31 18.26 -10.41
N LEU A 50 -3.35 19.15 -10.20
CA LEU A 50 -3.55 20.40 -9.48
C LEU A 50 -3.88 21.49 -10.49
N GLU A 51 -5.11 22.00 -10.52
CA GLU A 51 -5.51 23.03 -11.49
C GLU A 51 -4.71 24.33 -11.34
N ASN A 52 -4.15 24.58 -10.16
CA ASN A 52 -3.37 25.79 -9.91
C ASN A 52 -2.02 25.79 -10.65
N THR A 53 -1.34 24.65 -10.72
CA THR A 53 -0.02 24.52 -11.35
C THR A 53 -0.05 23.71 -12.64
N GLY A 54 -1.15 23.02 -12.95
CA GLY A 54 -1.22 22.04 -14.03
C GLY A 54 -0.40 20.78 -13.78
N GLU A 55 0.21 20.65 -12.60
CA GLU A 55 1.01 19.49 -12.22
C GLU A 55 0.12 18.27 -12.01
N ALA A 56 0.45 17.20 -12.72
CA ALA A 56 -0.11 15.88 -12.43
C ALA A 56 0.80 15.18 -11.40
N CYS A 57 0.25 14.91 -10.22
CA CYS A 57 0.85 13.94 -9.31
C CYS A 57 0.74 12.56 -9.99
N PRO A 58 1.86 11.81 -10.11
CA PRO A 58 1.86 10.51 -10.75
C PRO A 58 0.92 9.54 -10.04
N ARG A 59 0.53 8.51 -10.78
CA ARG A 59 -0.44 7.49 -10.37
C ARG A 59 -0.15 6.99 -8.96
N TRP A 60 -1.08 7.23 -8.04
CA TRP A 60 -1.09 6.56 -6.75
C TRP A 60 -1.16 5.07 -7.04
N THR A 61 -0.15 4.30 -6.66
CA THR A 61 -0.21 2.84 -6.79
C THR A 61 -1.33 2.36 -5.87
N PRO A 62 -2.41 1.75 -6.41
CA PRO A 62 -3.40 1.12 -5.55
C PRO A 62 -2.69 -0.02 -4.82
N ARG A 63 -2.39 0.15 -3.52
CA ARG A 63 -1.93 -0.95 -2.69
C ARG A 63 -3.15 -1.81 -2.36
N MET A 64 -3.52 -2.68 -3.30
CA MET A 64 -4.41 -3.80 -3.01
C MET A 64 -3.53 -4.89 -2.41
N GLU A 65 -3.53 -5.04 -1.09
CA GLU A 65 -2.96 -6.22 -0.46
C GLU A 65 -3.90 -7.40 -0.73
N GLU A 66 -3.69 -8.11 -1.85
CA GLU A 66 -4.27 -9.43 -2.04
C GLU A 66 -3.70 -10.36 -0.98
N SER A 67 -4.45 -10.54 0.11
CA SER A 67 -4.22 -11.58 1.10
C SER A 67 -4.47 -12.95 0.46
N ASN A 68 -3.55 -13.44 -0.35
CA ASN A 68 -3.51 -14.84 -0.76
C ASN A 68 -2.59 -15.60 0.20
N GLN A 69 -3.12 -15.94 1.37
CA GLN A 69 -2.51 -16.95 2.23
C GLN A 69 -2.66 -18.32 1.56
N ALA A 70 -1.74 -18.64 0.66
CA ALA A 70 -1.51 -20.01 0.25
C ALA A 70 -0.99 -20.77 1.47
N ASN A 71 -1.89 -21.46 2.16
CA ASN A 71 -1.59 -22.39 3.23
C ASN A 71 -0.71 -23.54 2.69
N GLN A 72 0.60 -23.35 2.68
CA GLN A 72 1.56 -24.40 2.34
C GLN A 72 1.75 -25.30 3.56
N ASN A 73 0.87 -26.29 3.69
CA ASN A 73 1.10 -27.46 4.54
C ASN A 73 2.38 -28.18 4.06
N ARG A 74 3.54 -27.82 4.60
CA ARG A 74 4.77 -28.60 4.41
C ARG A 74 4.70 -29.86 5.26
N VAL A 75 4.12 -30.93 4.72
CA VAL A 75 4.33 -32.28 5.26
C VAL A 75 5.80 -32.64 5.03
N GLY A 76 6.59 -32.58 6.10
CA GLY A 76 7.96 -33.06 6.12
C GLY A 76 7.99 -34.57 5.87
N ARG A 77 8.39 -35.00 4.68
CA ARG A 77 8.92 -36.36 4.49
C ARG A 77 10.29 -36.41 5.12
N HIS A 78 10.32 -36.85 6.37
CA HIS A 78 11.53 -37.19 7.09
C HIS A 78 12.19 -38.38 6.40
N GLY A 79 13.40 -38.17 5.87
CA GLY A 79 14.25 -39.23 5.35
C GLY A 79 14.75 -40.10 6.51
N GLY A 80 14.61 -41.42 6.37
CA GLY A 80 15.22 -42.41 7.24
C GLY A 80 16.00 -43.40 6.39
N GLY A 81 17.31 -43.21 6.29
CA GLY A 81 18.24 -44.20 5.76
C GLY A 81 18.48 -45.31 6.78
N GLY A 82 18.71 -46.53 6.29
CA GLY A 82 19.14 -47.67 7.10
C GLY A 82 19.29 -48.92 6.23
N GLY A 83 20.52 -49.23 5.82
CA GLY A 83 20.83 -50.47 5.11
C GLY A 83 20.83 -51.68 6.05
N VAL A 84 20.86 -52.88 5.46
CA VAL A 84 21.78 -54.01 5.77
C VAL A 84 21.38 -55.19 4.87
N ALA A 85 22.36 -55.69 4.12
CA ALA A 85 22.30 -56.89 3.30
C ALA A 85 22.15 -58.15 4.16
N ARG A 86 21.38 -59.16 3.72
CA ARG A 86 21.65 -60.59 4.00
C ARG A 86 21.21 -61.49 2.83
N ARG A 87 22.10 -62.43 2.49
CA ARG A 87 21.97 -63.50 1.49
C ARG A 87 20.99 -64.60 1.95
N SER A 88 20.62 -65.40 0.96
CA SER A 88 19.75 -66.61 0.87
C SER A 88 19.80 -67.63 2.02
N PRO A 89 18.92 -68.64 1.97
CA PRO A 89 19.26 -69.89 1.26
C PRO A 89 18.37 -70.20 0.05
#